data_AF-A0A5K0UZ11-F1
#
_entry.id   AF-A0A5K0UZ11-F1
#
_cell.length_a   1.000
_cell.length_b   1.000
_cell.length_c   1.000
_cell.angle_alpha   90.00
_cell.angle_beta   90.00
_cell.angle_gamma   90.00
#
_symmetry.space_group_name_H-M   'P 1'
#
loop_
_entity.id
_entity.type
_entity.pdbx_description
1 polymer ?
#
loop_
_entity_poly.entity_id
_entity_poly.type
_entity_poly.pdbx_seq_one_letter_code
_entity_poly.pdbx_strand_id
1 'polypeptide(L)' 'LSLNPVVGAIAAGNAVVLKPSEISPATSSLLASLVLEYLDTSAIKVVEGAVDETTALLEQ' A
#
# COMPACT_ATOMS: atom_id res chain seq x y z
N LEU A 1 1.34 -3.94 -11.62
CA LEU A 1 2.29 -3.75 -10.49
C LEU A 1 1.97 -2.41 -9.83
N SER A 2 1.72 -2.40 -8.52
CA SER A 2 1.16 -1.23 -7.82
C SER A 2 2.18 -0.12 -7.50
N LEU A 3 3.47 -0.29 -7.79
CA LEU A 3 4.51 0.67 -7.40
C LEU A 3 4.59 1.93 -8.30
N ASN A 4 4.32 1.81 -9.59
CA ASN A 4 4.36 2.98 -10.50
C ASN A 4 3.49 4.16 -10.03
N PRO A 5 2.21 3.97 -9.65
CA PRO A 5 1.41 5.08 -9.12
C PRO A 5 1.90 5.60 -7.77
N VAL A 6 2.46 4.72 -6.91
CA VAL A 6 3.02 5.11 -5.60
C VAL A 6 4.23 6.03 -5.76
N VAL A 7 5.14 5.73 -6.70
CA VAL A 7 6.30 6.58 -6.99
C VAL A 7 5.86 7.99 -7.39
N GLY A 8 4.85 8.11 -8.25
CA GLY A 8 4.29 9.40 -8.65
C GLY A 8 3.69 10.17 -7.48
N ALA A 9 2.92 9.50 -6.62
CA ALA A 9 2.30 10.13 -5.45
C ALA A 9 3.35 10.63 -4.44
N ILE A 10 4.40 9.84 -4.17
CA ILE A 10 5.51 10.22 -3.29
C ILE A 10 6.31 11.39 -3.86
N ALA A 11 6.67 11.34 -5.15
CA ALA A 11 7.34 12.46 -5.83
C ALA A 11 6.47 13.73 -5.82
N ALA A 12 5.15 13.53 -5.86
CA ALA A 12 4.07 14.46 -5.56
C ALA A 12 4.18 15.25 -4.23
N GLY A 13 4.89 14.70 -3.24
CA GLY A 13 4.81 15.12 -1.85
C GLY A 13 3.56 14.62 -1.12
N ASN A 14 2.86 13.59 -1.63
CA ASN A 14 1.66 13.04 -1.01
C ASN A 14 1.98 11.87 -0.06
N ALA A 15 1.19 11.75 1.00
CA ALA A 15 1.08 10.51 1.76
C ALA A 15 0.33 9.44 0.94
N VAL A 16 0.62 8.17 1.19
CA VAL A 16 0.07 7.05 0.40
C VAL A 16 -0.40 5.92 1.31
N VAL A 17 -1.62 5.44 1.05
CA VAL A 17 -2.08 4.14 1.55
C VAL A 17 -2.11 3.17 0.36
N LEU A 18 -1.24 2.16 0.41
CA LEU A 18 -1.11 1.13 -0.61
C LEU A 18 -1.92 -0.10 -0.19
N LYS A 19 -2.87 -0.51 -1.03
CA LYS A 19 -3.59 -1.78 -0.87
C LYS A 19 -3.23 -2.74 -2.02
N PRO A 20 -2.28 -3.68 -1.82
CA PRO A 20 -1.93 -4.67 -2.83
C PRO A 20 -3.08 -5.67 -3.03
N SER A 21 -3.08 -6.38 -4.16
CA SER A 21 -4.10 -7.41 -4.42
C SER A 21 -3.82 -8.68 -3.61
N GLU A 22 -4.89 -9.17 -2.99
CA GLU A 22 -5.02 -10.44 -2.30
C GLU A 22 -4.78 -11.67 -3.20
N ILE A 23 -4.95 -11.53 -4.53
CA ILE A 23 -4.72 -12.61 -5.51
C ILE A 23 -3.22 -12.92 -5.64
N SER A 24 -2.34 -12.01 -5.20
CA SER A 24 -0.88 -12.16 -5.22
C SER A 24 -0.28 -12.06 -3.81
N PRO A 25 -0.55 -13.02 -2.92
CA PRO A 25 -0.26 -12.90 -1.48
C PRO A 25 1.24 -12.79 -1.16
N ALA A 26 2.09 -13.52 -1.88
CA ALA A 26 3.54 -13.44 -1.68
C ALA A 26 4.08 -12.04 -2.01
N THR A 27 3.60 -11.43 -3.09
CA THR A 27 3.98 -10.06 -3.48
C THR A 27 3.41 -9.04 -2.50
N SER A 28 2.16 -9.21 -2.07
CA SER A 28 1.52 -8.33 -1.08
C SER A 28 2.32 -8.29 0.23
N SER A 29 2.64 -9.47 0.78
CA SER A 29 3.38 -9.58 2.04
C SER A 29 4.81 -9.05 1.93
N LEU A 30 5.48 -9.30 0.79
CA LEU A 30 6.79 -8.73 0.52
C LEU A 30 6.73 -7.20 0.46
N LEU A 31 5.74 -6.61 -0.22
CA LEU A 31 5.57 -5.17 -0.28
C LEU A 31 5.28 -4.57 1.10
N ALA A 32 4.42 -5.21 1.90
CA ALA A 32 4.14 -4.77 3.27
C ALA A 32 5.42 -4.73 4.12
N SER A 33 6.25 -5.77 4.02
CA SER A 33 7.52 -5.86 4.77
C SER A 33 8.53 -4.80 4.32
N LEU A 34 8.74 -4.66 3.01
CA LEU A 34 9.72 -3.73 2.47
C LEU A 34 9.32 -2.26 2.67
N VAL A 35 8.03 -1.93 2.53
CA VAL A 35 7.56 -0.55 2.78
C VAL A 35 7.80 -0.17 4.24
N LEU A 36 7.56 -1.08 5.18
CA LEU A 36 7.82 -0.85 6.60
C LEU A 36 9.32 -0.70 6.92
N GLU A 37 10.19 -1.40 6.22
CA GLU A 37 11.64 -1.36 6.44
C GLU A 37 12.30 -0.13 5.82
N TYR A 38 11.88 0.29 4.62
CA TYR A 38 12.60 1.28 3.82
C TYR A 38 11.92 2.64 3.72
N LEU A 39 10.62 2.76 4.01
CA LEU A 39 9.85 3.99 3.81
C LEU A 39 9.32 4.56 5.13
N ASP A 40 8.97 5.85 5.11
CA ASP A 40 8.40 6.54 6.25
C ASP A 40 6.98 6.01 6.56
N THR A 41 6.88 5.24 7.64
CA THR A 41 5.63 4.60 8.09
C THR A 41 4.57 5.58 8.61
N SER A 42 4.93 6.84 8.83
CA SER A 42 3.98 7.91 9.15
C SER A 42 3.26 8.44 7.90
N ALA A 43 3.92 8.42 6.74
CA ALA A 43 3.41 8.94 5.48
C ALA A 43 2.96 7.85 4.50
N ILE A 44 3.54 6.65 4.60
CA ILE A 44 3.31 5.55 3.65
C ILE A 44 2.90 4.31 4.44
N LYS A 45 1.70 3.80 4.18
CA LYS A 45 1.17 2.60 4.83
C LYS A 45 0.75 1.55 3.81
N VAL A 46 0.88 0.30 4.19
CA VAL A 46 0.34 -0.84 3.43
C VAL A 46 -0.81 -1.45 4.21
N VAL A 47 -1.94 -1.65 3.55
CA VAL A 47 -3.10 -2.35 4.12
C VAL A 47 -3.41 -3.55 3.24
N GLU A 48 -3.20 -4.74 3.78
CA GLU A 48 -3.53 -6.00 3.14
C GLU A 48 -4.98 -6.39 3.46
N GLY A 49 -5.60 -7.17 2.58
CA GLY A 49 -6.96 -7.67 2.79
C GLY A 49 -7.69 -7.93 1.47
N ALA A 50 -8.93 -8.41 1.56
CA ALA A 50 -9.80 -8.69 0.43
C ALA A 50 -10.85 -7.56 0.30
N VAL A 51 -12.09 -7.91 -0.04
CA VAL A 51 -13.19 -6.97 -0.30
C VAL A 51 -13.56 -6.16 0.94
N ASP A 52 -13.62 -6.80 2.11
CA ASP A 52 -14.08 -6.15 3.34
C ASP A 52 -13.13 -5.02 3.77
N GLU A 53 -11.82 -5.28 3.77
CA GLU A 53 -10.81 -4.27 4.09
C GLU A 53 -10.75 -3.16 3.03
N THR A 54 -10.97 -3.51 1.76
CA THR A 54 -11.06 -2.50 0.68
C THR A 54 -12.26 -1.57 0.88
N THR A 55 -13.40 -2.14 1.27
CA THR A 55 -14.63 -1.39 1.50
C THR A 55 -14.45 -0.45 2.67
N ALA A 56 -13.91 -0.94 3.79
CA ALA A 56 -13.61 -0.13 4.96
C ALA A 56 -12.60 1.00 4.65
N LEU A 57 -11.62 0.77 3.76
CA LEU A 57 -10.68 1.82 3.33
C LEU A 57 -11.34 2.94 2.52
N LEU A 58 -12.36 2.60 1.70
CA LEU A 58 -13.06 3.57 0.86
C LEU A 58 -14.06 4.42 1.65
N GLU A 59 -14.43 4.01 2.86
CA GLU A 59 -15.35 4.72 3.77
C GLU A 59 -14.65 5.72 4.71
N GLN A 60 -13.31 5.79 4.70
CA GLN A 60 -12.53 6.74 5.50
C GLN A 60 -12.56 8.16 4.90
#